data_AF-A0AA85BPX5-F1
#
_entry.id   AF-A0AA85BPX5-F1
#
_cell.length_a   1.000
_cell.length_b   1.000
_cell.length_c   1.000
_cell.angle_alpha   90.00
_cell.angle_beta   90.00
_cell.angle_gamma   90.00
#
_symmetry.space_group_name_H-M   'P 1'
#
loop_
_entity.id
_entity.type
_entity.pdbx_description
1 polymer ?
#
loop_
_entity_poly.entity_id
_entity_poly.type
_entity_poly.pdbx_seq_one_letter_code
_entity_poly.pdbx_strand_id
1 'polypeptide(L)'
;MTIWACSLRKFLLIGRNVLLCSVVSRYKRFISNFAYPPSSGLMKLPLFALAFPTIQLKTIGLDFKGFKNPDIFECILSMNSKSLSSILKGSKEAVKDRHSLGWTPLMLAVVTRNYEAVKELLKSGSNPNDVDNYAGIVRTAHDLRMMSSEVEWIRLTQFSDFLNPSADFRGCSALHYAVLINDSKLVRLLLEFGADPTIVNERGHRPVMYAKDSSIRDLLAEAESKKAEEVAAKEREERRLQPLENRLRKVIVGQEAAIRTVSAAIRRKENGWYDEDHPLVFLFLGSSGIGKTELAKQVAAYLHKDIKKGFIRIDMSEYQEKHEVSKFIGSPPGYVGHEEGGQLTRALAACPNAVVLFDETEKAHPDVLTALLQLFDEIRCAASYRPDQ
;
A
#
# COMPACT_ATOMS: atom_id res chain seq x y z
N MET A 1 -25.88 -25.20 35.51
CA MET A 1 -25.50 -26.59 35.82
C MET A 1 -24.68 -26.60 37.10
N THR A 2 -25.22 -27.18 38.15
CA THR A 2 -24.67 -27.25 39.52
C THR A 2 -23.40 -28.10 39.54
N ILE A 3 -22.29 -27.58 40.07
CA ILE A 3 -21.02 -28.29 40.20
C ILE A 3 -21.02 -29.03 41.55
N TRP A 4 -21.01 -30.37 41.52
CA TRP A 4 -20.74 -31.21 42.68
C TRP A 4 -19.23 -31.47 42.77
N ALA A 5 -18.59 -31.01 43.84
CA ALA A 5 -17.21 -31.34 44.16
C ALA A 5 -17.20 -32.61 45.03
N CYS A 6 -17.03 -33.78 44.41
CA CYS A 6 -16.80 -35.02 45.15
C CYS A 6 -15.28 -35.27 45.26
N SER A 7 -14.78 -35.40 46.49
CA SER A 7 -13.37 -35.66 46.80
C SER A 7 -13.00 -37.10 46.41
N LEU A 8 -12.64 -37.32 45.14
CA LEU A 8 -11.93 -38.51 44.70
C LEU A 8 -10.51 -38.12 44.30
N ARG A 9 -9.54 -38.54 45.12
CA ARG A 9 -8.11 -38.18 45.15
C ARG A 9 -7.28 -38.37 43.85
N LYS A 10 -7.89 -38.62 42.68
CA LYS A 10 -7.16 -38.88 41.42
C LYS A 10 -7.78 -38.33 40.14
N PHE A 11 -8.84 -37.51 40.19
CA PHE A 11 -9.43 -36.93 38.97
C PHE A 11 -9.80 -35.47 39.17
N LEU A 12 -9.38 -34.61 38.24
CA LEU A 12 -9.85 -33.23 38.11
C LEU A 12 -10.66 -33.15 36.82
N LEU A 13 -11.97 -32.93 36.92
CA LEU A 13 -12.87 -32.76 35.78
C LEU A 13 -12.95 -31.26 35.44
N ILE A 14 -12.58 -30.90 34.21
CA ILE A 14 -12.74 -29.55 33.65
C ILE A 14 -13.57 -29.67 32.37
N GLY A 15 -14.88 -29.41 32.47
CA GLY A 15 -15.80 -29.47 31.32
C GLY A 15 -15.91 -30.87 30.68
N ARG A 16 -16.06 -30.93 29.35
CA ARG A 16 -16.31 -32.17 28.57
C ARG A 16 -15.08 -33.08 28.38
N ASN A 17 -13.88 -32.69 28.82
CA ASN A 17 -12.66 -33.48 28.63
C ASN A 17 -12.06 -33.90 29.98
N VAL A 18 -11.80 -35.20 30.14
CA VAL A 18 -11.18 -35.79 31.33
C VAL A 18 -9.68 -35.98 31.08
N LEU A 19 -8.83 -35.31 31.86
CA LEU A 19 -7.39 -35.59 31.90
C LEU A 19 -7.07 -36.57 33.03
N LEU A 20 -6.52 -37.74 32.67
CA LEU A 20 -5.98 -38.73 33.59
C LEU A 20 -4.59 -38.28 34.07
N CYS A 21 -4.49 -37.70 35.26
CA CYS A 21 -3.19 -37.43 35.89
C CYS A 21 -2.89 -38.47 36.97
N SER A 22 -2.06 -39.46 36.63
CA SER A 22 -1.35 -40.23 37.65
C SER A 22 -0.24 -39.36 38.24
N VAL A 23 -0.29 -39.16 39.57
CA VAL A 23 0.76 -38.55 40.42
C VAL A 23 0.77 -37.01 40.52
N VAL A 24 -0.21 -36.49 41.27
CA VAL A 24 -0.29 -35.12 41.83
C VAL A 24 0.98 -34.72 42.63
N SER A 25 1.69 -35.69 43.20
CA SER A 25 2.88 -35.47 44.03
C SER A 25 4.10 -34.96 43.26
N ARG A 26 4.24 -35.32 41.97
CA ARG A 26 5.32 -34.79 41.12
C ARG A 26 5.06 -33.33 40.74
N TYR A 27 3.80 -32.95 40.59
CA TYR A 27 3.40 -31.60 40.23
C TYR A 27 3.67 -30.58 41.35
N LYS A 28 3.38 -30.93 42.61
CA LYS A 28 3.71 -30.08 43.77
C LYS A 28 5.21 -29.87 43.95
N ARG A 29 6.02 -30.91 43.72
CA ARG A 29 7.49 -30.84 43.86
C ARG A 29 8.16 -30.11 42.70
N PHE A 30 7.55 -30.12 41.51
CA PHE A 30 8.02 -29.37 40.34
C PHE A 30 7.78 -27.86 40.50
N ILE A 31 6.64 -27.47 41.08
CA ILE A 31 6.30 -26.05 41.33
C ILE A 31 7.12 -25.45 42.49
N SER A 32 7.43 -26.21 43.55
CA SER A 32 8.24 -25.69 44.67
C SER A 32 9.70 -25.41 44.31
N ASN A 33 10.27 -26.13 43.34
CA ASN A 33 11.66 -25.95 42.91
C ASN A 33 11.87 -24.74 42.00
N PHE A 34 10.81 -24.11 41.49
CA PHE A 34 10.88 -22.88 40.69
C PHE A 34 10.78 -21.58 41.52
N ALA A 35 10.53 -21.69 42.83
CA ALA A 35 10.31 -20.54 43.72
C ALA A 35 11.59 -19.89 44.26
N TYR A 36 12.78 -20.43 43.96
CA TYR A 36 14.08 -19.81 44.25
C TYR A 36 14.99 -19.88 43.02
N PRO A 37 15.47 -18.74 42.48
CA PRO A 37 16.34 -18.77 41.29
C PRO A 37 17.77 -19.18 41.69
N PRO A 38 18.48 -20.01 40.91
CA PRO A 38 19.92 -20.15 41.04
C PRO A 38 20.62 -18.93 40.41
N SER A 39 21.73 -18.54 41.02
CA SER A 39 22.53 -17.33 40.75
C SER A 39 23.42 -17.40 39.49
N SER A 40 23.04 -18.16 38.46
CA SER A 40 23.81 -18.22 37.21
C SER A 40 22.93 -17.93 36.00
N GLY A 41 23.33 -16.89 35.26
CA GLY A 41 22.62 -16.37 34.10
C GLY A 41 22.46 -17.40 32.99
N LEU A 42 21.21 -17.84 32.79
CA LEU A 42 20.65 -18.35 31.53
C LEU A 42 19.13 -18.43 31.74
N MET A 43 18.41 -17.37 31.37
CA MET A 43 16.95 -17.34 31.43
C MET A 43 16.35 -18.33 30.43
N LYS A 44 15.74 -19.39 30.94
CA LYS A 44 14.67 -20.14 30.27
C LYS A 44 13.56 -20.42 31.29
N LEU A 45 12.55 -19.56 31.32
CA LEU A 45 11.29 -19.76 32.03
C LEU A 45 10.22 -20.11 30.98
N PRO A 46 9.75 -21.38 30.85
CA PRO A 46 8.81 -21.74 29.82
C PRO A 46 7.35 -21.82 30.32
N LEU A 47 6.48 -21.16 29.57
CA LEU A 47 5.23 -21.68 29.00
C LEU A 47 4.03 -22.12 29.87
N PHE A 48 4.15 -22.37 31.16
CA PHE A 48 3.04 -23.02 31.89
C PHE A 48 1.96 -22.07 32.46
N ALA A 49 2.23 -20.76 32.51
CA ALA A 49 1.34 -19.80 33.19
C ALA A 49 0.17 -19.27 32.33
N LEU A 50 0.14 -19.53 31.02
CA LEU A 50 -0.79 -18.88 30.09
C LEU A 50 -2.09 -19.66 29.83
N ALA A 51 -2.28 -20.84 30.45
CA ALA A 51 -3.43 -21.71 30.18
C ALA A 51 -4.70 -21.40 31.00
N PHE A 52 -4.75 -20.29 31.73
CA PHE A 52 -5.88 -19.97 32.58
C PHE A 52 -6.37 -18.54 32.32
N PRO A 53 -7.68 -18.32 32.10
CA PRO A 53 -8.28 -17.00 32.28
C PRO A 53 -7.88 -16.50 33.67
N THR A 54 -7.51 -15.22 33.81
CA THR A 54 -7.06 -14.57 35.06
C THR A 54 -7.98 -14.86 36.26
N ILE A 55 -9.26 -15.15 36.00
CA ILE A 55 -10.27 -15.55 36.97
C ILE A 55 -9.96 -16.90 37.65
N GLN A 56 -9.42 -17.90 36.94
CA GLN A 56 -9.09 -19.21 37.51
C GLN A 56 -7.73 -19.24 38.24
N LEU A 57 -6.78 -18.37 37.85
CA LEU A 57 -5.49 -18.26 38.55
C LEU A 57 -5.64 -17.71 39.97
N LYS A 58 -6.60 -16.78 40.17
CA LYS A 58 -6.97 -16.27 41.50
C LYS A 58 -7.48 -17.37 42.44
N THR A 59 -8.20 -18.36 41.90
CA THR A 59 -8.75 -19.47 42.69
C THR A 59 -7.66 -20.44 43.18
N ILE A 60 -6.49 -20.44 42.53
CA ILE A 60 -5.34 -21.30 42.85
C ILE A 60 -4.33 -20.56 43.75
N GLY A 61 -4.58 -19.29 44.11
CA GLY A 61 -3.70 -18.51 44.99
C GLY A 61 -2.41 -18.02 44.32
N LEU A 62 -2.31 -18.10 42.98
CA LEU A 62 -1.21 -17.52 42.22
C LEU A 62 -1.53 -16.06 41.90
N ASP A 63 -1.20 -15.18 42.85
CA ASP A 63 -1.30 -13.73 42.69
C ASP A 63 -0.11 -13.27 41.81
N PHE A 64 -0.32 -13.19 40.48
CA PHE A 64 0.67 -12.65 39.55
C PHE A 64 0.78 -11.13 39.73
N LYS A 65 1.42 -10.70 40.83
CA LYS A 65 1.90 -9.33 41.03
C LYS A 65 3.12 -9.10 40.13
N GLY A 66 2.90 -8.83 38.84
CA GLY A 66 4.03 -8.71 37.90
C GLY A 66 3.85 -7.93 36.61
N PHE A 67 2.64 -7.70 36.11
CA PHE A 67 2.46 -6.89 34.89
C PHE A 67 2.14 -5.43 35.24
N LYS A 68 3.11 -4.54 34.97
CA LYS A 68 2.93 -3.09 35.00
C LYS A 68 1.91 -2.72 33.92
N ASN A 69 0.75 -2.20 34.36
CA ASN A 69 -0.42 -1.80 33.57
C ASN A 69 -1.09 -2.95 32.78
N PRO A 70 -2.43 -3.05 32.77
CA PRO A 70 -3.12 -4.01 31.92
C PRO A 70 -2.77 -3.73 30.46
N ASP A 71 -2.38 -4.77 29.73
CA ASP A 71 -2.03 -4.67 28.32
C ASP A 71 -3.25 -4.21 27.50
N ILE A 72 -3.03 -3.36 26.51
CA ILE A 72 -4.09 -2.82 25.65
C ILE A 72 -4.86 -3.96 24.95
N PHE A 73 -4.17 -5.03 24.58
CA PHE A 73 -4.76 -6.21 23.96
C PHE A 73 -5.70 -6.97 24.92
N GLU A 74 -5.32 -7.13 26.20
CA GLU A 74 -6.16 -7.79 27.21
C GLU A 74 -7.43 -6.97 27.49
N CYS A 75 -7.33 -5.64 27.50
CA CYS A 75 -8.49 -4.77 27.66
C CYS A 75 -9.50 -4.91 26.52
N ILE A 76 -9.02 -5.09 25.29
CA ILE A 76 -9.87 -5.31 24.11
C ILE A 76 -10.55 -6.67 24.19
N LEU A 77 -9.80 -7.73 24.52
CA LEU A 77 -10.32 -9.10 24.67
C LEU A 77 -11.37 -9.21 25.79
N SER A 78 -11.15 -8.51 26.90
CA SER A 78 -12.10 -8.47 28.03
C SER A 78 -13.30 -7.53 27.79
N MET A 79 -13.36 -6.86 26.64
CA MET A 79 -14.41 -5.88 26.27
C MET A 79 -14.60 -4.76 27.30
N ASN A 80 -13.53 -4.38 28.01
CA ASN A 80 -13.60 -3.37 29.06
C ASN A 80 -13.23 -1.97 28.52
N SER A 81 -14.24 -1.24 28.01
CA SER A 81 -14.06 0.10 27.43
C SER A 81 -13.54 1.13 28.42
N LYS A 82 -13.89 1.04 29.72
CA LYS A 82 -13.40 1.97 30.74
C LYS A 82 -11.90 1.85 30.93
N SER A 83 -11.39 0.61 31.04
CA SER A 83 -9.95 0.36 31.16
C SER A 83 -9.20 0.78 29.90
N LEU A 84 -9.75 0.51 28.70
CA LEU A 84 -9.20 0.98 27.44
C LEU A 84 -9.04 2.51 27.42
N SER A 85 -10.10 3.24 27.79
CA SER A 85 -10.09 4.70 27.85
C SER A 85 -9.05 5.26 28.82
N SER A 86 -8.82 4.57 29.94
CA SER A 86 -7.84 4.97 30.94
C SER A 86 -6.41 4.80 30.44
N ILE A 87 -6.13 3.71 29.72
CA ILE A 87 -4.82 3.44 29.11
C ILE A 87 -4.54 4.46 28.02
N LEU A 88 -5.50 4.72 27.13
CA LEU A 88 -5.33 5.64 26.01
C LEU A 88 -5.14 7.10 26.44
N LYS A 89 -5.74 7.48 27.58
CA LYS A 89 -5.48 8.78 28.22
C LYS A 89 -4.09 8.86 28.85
N GLY A 90 -3.62 7.77 29.44
CA GLY A 90 -2.32 7.69 30.11
C GLY A 90 -1.13 7.53 29.16
N SER A 91 -1.31 6.86 28.02
CA SER A 91 -0.30 6.62 27.00
C SER A 91 -0.95 6.68 25.61
N LYS A 92 -0.70 7.78 24.89
CA LYS A 92 -1.15 7.90 23.49
C LYS A 92 -0.35 7.03 22.55
N GLU A 93 0.88 6.63 22.90
CA GLU A 93 1.67 5.71 22.07
C GLU A 93 1.12 4.29 22.06
N ALA A 94 0.32 3.88 23.06
CA ALA A 94 -0.19 2.52 23.17
C ALA A 94 -1.00 2.05 21.94
N VAL A 95 -1.55 2.98 21.15
CA VAL A 95 -2.26 2.65 19.89
C VAL A 95 -1.34 2.11 18.79
N LYS A 96 -0.03 2.35 18.90
CA LYS A 96 1.01 1.93 17.95
C LYS A 96 1.68 0.61 18.33
N ASP A 97 1.37 0.09 19.52
CA ASP A 97 1.93 -1.17 19.99
C ASP A 97 1.54 -2.30 19.03
N ARG A 98 2.46 -3.24 18.84
CA ARG A 98 2.22 -4.42 18.02
C ARG A 98 2.34 -5.66 18.88
N HIS A 99 1.43 -6.60 18.64
CA HIS A 99 1.54 -7.90 19.25
C HIS A 99 2.79 -8.62 18.74
N SER A 100 3.34 -9.56 19.52
CA SER A 100 4.54 -10.33 19.15
C SER A 100 4.43 -11.03 17.79
N LEU A 101 3.22 -11.44 17.43
CA LEU A 101 2.90 -12.08 16.15
C LEU A 101 2.56 -11.10 15.02
N GLY A 102 2.46 -9.79 15.28
CA GLY A 102 2.46 -8.76 14.23
C GLY A 102 1.24 -7.84 14.14
N TRP A 103 0.09 -8.16 14.73
CA TRP A 103 -1.14 -7.36 14.58
C TRP A 103 -1.19 -6.13 15.49
N THR A 104 -2.05 -5.16 15.15
CA THR A 104 -2.30 -3.95 15.94
C THR A 104 -3.53 -4.07 16.85
N PRO A 105 -3.67 -3.24 17.90
CA PRO A 105 -4.85 -3.20 18.74
C PRO A 105 -6.13 -2.96 17.94
N LEU A 106 -6.05 -2.13 16.89
CA LEU A 106 -7.18 -1.85 16.01
C LEU A 106 -7.65 -3.10 15.25
N MET A 107 -6.72 -3.90 14.71
CA MET A 107 -7.09 -5.16 14.05
C MET A 107 -7.78 -6.11 15.02
N LEU A 108 -7.28 -6.23 16.25
CA LEU A 108 -7.90 -7.06 17.27
C LEU A 108 -9.32 -6.58 17.61
N ALA A 109 -9.51 -5.26 17.76
CA ALA A 109 -10.82 -4.67 18.03
C ALA A 109 -11.82 -4.91 16.87
N VAL A 110 -11.35 -4.86 15.62
CA VAL A 110 -12.15 -5.18 14.43
C VAL A 110 -12.53 -6.66 14.43
N VAL A 111 -11.56 -7.55 14.69
CA VAL A 111 -11.76 -9.00 14.69
C VAL A 111 -12.70 -9.48 15.80
N THR A 112 -12.63 -8.85 16.96
CA THR A 112 -13.56 -9.09 18.09
C THR A 112 -14.90 -8.37 17.93
N ARG A 113 -15.12 -7.63 16.84
CA ARG A 113 -16.33 -6.81 16.58
C ARG A 113 -16.63 -5.79 17.70
N ASN A 114 -15.59 -5.30 18.37
CA ASN A 114 -15.72 -4.34 19.44
C ASN A 114 -15.78 -2.90 18.87
N TYR A 115 -16.96 -2.46 18.45
CA TYR A 115 -17.17 -1.14 17.85
C TYR A 115 -16.74 0.02 18.74
N GLU A 116 -16.93 -0.09 20.06
CA GLU A 116 -16.54 0.95 21.01
C GLU A 116 -15.02 1.11 21.05
N ALA A 117 -14.29 -0.01 21.16
CA ALA A 117 -12.84 -0.01 21.13
C ALA A 117 -12.30 0.50 19.79
N VAL A 118 -12.90 0.09 18.65
CA VAL A 118 -12.51 0.60 17.33
C VAL A 118 -12.65 2.13 17.27
N LYS A 119 -13.80 2.67 17.70
CA LYS A 119 -14.02 4.13 17.73
C LYS A 119 -13.02 4.84 18.62
N GLU A 120 -12.72 4.28 19.79
CA GLU A 120 -11.82 4.90 20.76
C GLU A 120 -10.36 4.87 20.29
N LEU A 121 -9.91 3.76 19.71
CA LEU A 121 -8.58 3.62 19.12
C LEU A 121 -8.37 4.58 17.95
N LEU A 122 -9.34 4.67 17.04
CA LEU A 122 -9.27 5.58 15.89
C LEU A 122 -9.24 7.05 16.34
N LYS A 123 -10.10 7.44 17.30
CA LYS A 123 -10.09 8.79 17.89
C LYS A 123 -8.78 9.11 18.62
N SER A 124 -8.13 8.10 19.18
CA SER A 124 -6.84 8.24 19.88
C SER A 124 -5.64 8.27 18.92
N GLY A 125 -5.87 8.22 17.60
CA GLY A 125 -4.83 8.36 16.58
C GLY A 125 -4.27 7.04 16.06
N SER A 126 -4.97 5.92 16.26
CA SER A 126 -4.60 4.65 15.61
C SER A 126 -4.73 4.78 14.09
N ASN A 127 -3.73 4.33 13.35
CA ASN A 127 -3.73 4.38 11.89
C ASN A 127 -4.50 3.18 11.31
N PRO A 128 -5.63 3.37 10.60
CA PRO A 128 -6.40 2.27 10.02
C PRO A 128 -5.67 1.54 8.87
N ASN A 129 -4.61 2.15 8.35
CA ASN A 129 -3.82 1.66 7.23
C ASN A 129 -2.60 0.84 7.64
N ASP A 130 -2.36 0.70 8.95
CA ASP A 130 -1.34 -0.23 9.43
C ASP A 130 -1.71 -1.66 9.03
N VAL A 131 -0.70 -2.44 8.65
CA VAL A 131 -0.86 -3.80 8.14
C VAL A 131 -0.35 -4.86 9.12
N ASP A 132 -0.93 -6.05 9.09
CA ASP A 132 -0.48 -7.20 9.88
C ASP A 132 0.84 -7.75 9.31
N ASN A 133 1.68 -8.29 10.19
CA ASN A 133 2.96 -8.91 9.85
C ASN A 133 2.93 -10.45 9.99
N TYR A 134 1.77 -11.02 10.32
CA TYR A 134 1.63 -12.46 10.55
C TYR A 134 1.77 -13.29 9.27
N ALA A 135 2.87 -14.05 9.17
CA ALA A 135 3.30 -14.79 7.98
C ALA A 135 2.78 -16.25 7.91
N GLY A 136 1.73 -16.57 8.66
CA GLY A 136 1.30 -17.95 8.89
C GLY A 136 2.16 -18.68 9.93
N ILE A 137 1.70 -19.84 10.39
CA ILE A 137 2.28 -20.56 11.54
C ILE A 137 3.77 -20.85 11.36
N VAL A 138 4.14 -21.55 10.28
CA VAL A 138 5.50 -22.10 10.11
C VAL A 138 6.56 -21.00 10.04
N ARG A 139 6.29 -19.96 9.24
CA ARG A 139 7.24 -18.87 9.04
C ARG A 139 7.35 -17.99 10.28
N THR A 140 6.21 -17.64 10.90
CA THR A 140 6.21 -16.85 12.14
C THR A 140 6.90 -17.59 13.27
N ALA A 141 6.71 -18.92 13.38
CA ALA A 141 7.40 -19.75 14.36
C ALA A 141 8.92 -19.75 14.16
N HIS A 142 9.37 -19.87 12.90
CA HIS A 142 10.79 -19.76 12.57
C HIS A 142 11.37 -18.38 12.92
N ASP A 143 10.69 -17.30 12.50
CA ASP A 143 11.17 -15.92 12.69
C ASP A 143 11.25 -15.53 14.17
N LEU A 144 10.30 -15.99 14.99
CA LEU A 144 10.27 -15.73 16.43
C LEU A 144 10.99 -16.80 17.27
N ARG A 145 11.54 -17.84 16.64
CA ARG A 145 12.14 -19.01 17.32
C ARG A 145 11.20 -19.67 18.34
N MET A 146 9.92 -19.76 17.99
CA MET A 146 8.85 -20.36 18.79
C MET A 146 8.45 -21.71 18.20
N MET A 147 7.72 -22.53 18.97
CA MET A 147 7.12 -23.75 18.42
C MET A 147 5.90 -23.40 17.57
N SER A 148 5.69 -24.12 16.46
CA SER A 148 4.50 -23.93 15.60
C SER A 148 3.19 -24.02 16.37
N SER A 149 3.09 -24.97 17.30
CA SER A 149 1.91 -25.13 18.16
C SER A 149 1.68 -23.95 19.11
N GLU A 150 2.75 -23.29 19.56
CA GLU A 150 2.63 -22.09 20.39
C GLU A 150 2.10 -20.92 19.57
N VAL A 151 2.62 -20.70 18.36
CA VAL A 151 2.15 -19.65 17.46
C VAL A 151 0.68 -19.84 17.09
N GLU A 152 0.30 -21.07 16.76
CA GLU A 152 -1.09 -21.44 16.47
C GLU A 152 -1.99 -21.16 17.68
N TRP A 153 -1.59 -21.62 18.87
CA TRP A 153 -2.34 -21.41 20.10
C TRP A 153 -2.52 -19.92 20.40
N ILE A 154 -1.46 -19.12 20.29
CA ILE A 154 -1.53 -17.66 20.52
C ILE A 154 -2.48 -17.02 19.50
N ARG A 155 -2.38 -17.34 18.20
CA ARG A 155 -3.25 -16.75 17.17
C ARG A 155 -4.72 -17.12 17.40
N LEU A 156 -5.01 -18.36 17.78
CA LEU A 156 -6.38 -18.81 18.04
C LEU A 156 -6.98 -18.21 19.32
N THR A 157 -6.19 -18.08 20.39
CA THR A 157 -6.69 -17.64 21.70
C THR A 157 -6.66 -16.13 21.89
N GLN A 158 -5.67 -15.44 21.32
CA GLN A 158 -5.44 -14.00 21.55
C GLN A 158 -5.84 -13.12 20.37
N PHE A 159 -6.17 -13.70 19.21
CA PHE A 159 -6.62 -12.94 18.04
C PHE A 159 -7.99 -13.39 17.54
N SER A 160 -8.10 -14.61 17.03
CA SER A 160 -9.36 -15.15 16.53
C SER A 160 -9.33 -16.66 16.38
N ASP A 161 -10.39 -17.32 16.83
CA ASP A 161 -10.66 -18.74 16.62
C ASP A 161 -11.36 -19.00 15.27
N PHE A 162 -11.93 -17.97 14.64
CA PHE A 162 -12.64 -18.07 13.36
C PHE A 162 -11.70 -18.02 12.14
N LEU A 163 -10.55 -17.34 12.27
CA LEU A 163 -9.59 -17.20 11.18
C LEU A 163 -8.63 -18.38 11.14
N ASN A 164 -8.35 -18.89 9.94
CA ASN A 164 -7.39 -19.98 9.78
C ASN A 164 -5.97 -19.52 10.15
N PRO A 165 -5.35 -20.02 11.24
CA PRO A 165 -4.02 -19.59 11.66
C PRO A 165 -2.94 -19.97 10.65
N SER A 166 -3.14 -21.01 9.82
CA SER A 166 -2.17 -21.39 8.79
C SER A 166 -2.11 -20.42 7.61
N ALA A 167 -3.08 -19.51 7.46
CA ALA A 167 -3.11 -18.55 6.37
C ALA A 167 -2.10 -17.41 6.59
N ASP A 168 -1.59 -16.87 5.48
CA ASP A 168 -0.72 -15.70 5.47
C ASP A 168 -1.60 -14.44 5.45
N PHE A 169 -1.43 -13.60 6.47
CA PHE A 169 -2.16 -12.36 6.63
C PHE A 169 -1.24 -11.13 6.52
N ARG A 170 0.01 -11.29 6.11
CA ARG A 170 0.92 -10.16 5.92
C ARG A 170 0.34 -9.16 4.93
N GLY A 171 0.43 -7.88 5.28
CA GLY A 171 -0.12 -6.80 4.46
C GLY A 171 -1.63 -6.60 4.63
N CYS A 172 -2.33 -7.41 5.43
CA CYS A 172 -3.76 -7.20 5.70
C CYS A 172 -3.96 -6.02 6.66
N SER A 173 -4.67 -4.99 6.21
CA SER A 173 -5.09 -3.85 7.03
C SER A 173 -6.33 -4.16 7.87
N ALA A 174 -6.68 -3.26 8.80
CA ALA A 174 -7.95 -3.34 9.55
C ALA A 174 -9.17 -3.47 8.63
N LEU A 175 -9.14 -2.82 7.46
CA LEU A 175 -10.22 -2.89 6.47
C LEU A 175 -10.33 -4.28 5.82
N HIS A 176 -9.22 -4.98 5.57
CA HIS A 176 -9.25 -6.37 5.09
C HIS A 176 -9.98 -7.27 6.08
N TYR A 177 -9.68 -7.13 7.38
CA TYR A 177 -10.34 -7.90 8.42
C TYR A 177 -11.82 -7.59 8.53
N ALA A 178 -12.22 -6.31 8.51
CA ALA A 178 -13.63 -5.92 8.58
C ALA A 178 -14.46 -6.51 7.44
N VAL A 179 -13.91 -6.54 6.22
CA VAL A 179 -14.54 -7.14 5.05
C VAL A 179 -14.60 -8.67 5.17
N LEU A 180 -13.52 -9.31 5.63
CA LEU A 180 -13.45 -10.76 5.82
C LEU A 180 -14.47 -11.28 6.85
N ILE A 181 -14.69 -10.50 7.91
CA ILE A 181 -15.70 -10.76 8.95
C ILE A 181 -17.13 -10.48 8.46
N ASN A 182 -17.25 -9.84 7.30
CA ASN A 182 -18.49 -9.45 6.64
C ASN A 182 -19.32 -8.47 7.48
N ASP A 183 -18.66 -7.44 8.02
CA ASP A 183 -19.31 -6.41 8.86
C ASP A 183 -19.33 -5.04 8.16
N SER A 184 -20.48 -4.71 7.57
CA SER A 184 -20.68 -3.45 6.85
C SER A 184 -20.57 -2.21 7.74
N LYS A 185 -20.90 -2.32 9.03
CA LYS A 185 -20.80 -1.18 9.97
C LYS A 185 -19.35 -0.87 10.30
N LEU A 186 -18.52 -1.89 10.51
CA LEU A 186 -17.07 -1.70 10.70
C LEU A 186 -16.40 -1.16 9.45
N VAL A 187 -16.78 -1.66 8.27
CA VAL A 187 -16.26 -1.14 6.99
C VAL A 187 -16.57 0.36 6.85
N ARG A 188 -17.82 0.79 7.06
CA ARG A 188 -18.19 2.21 7.03
C ARG A 188 -17.39 3.03 8.04
N LEU A 189 -17.30 2.55 9.27
CA LEU A 189 -16.56 3.24 10.33
C LEU A 189 -15.08 3.39 9.98
N LEU A 190 -14.43 2.36 9.46
CA LEU A 190 -13.02 2.44 9.07
C LEU A 190 -12.81 3.42 7.91
N LEU A 191 -13.69 3.40 6.91
CA LEU A 191 -13.64 4.32 5.77
C LEU A 191 -13.83 5.78 6.20
N GLU A 192 -14.77 6.05 7.12
CA GLU A 192 -14.98 7.40 7.70
C GLU A 192 -13.73 7.95 8.40
N PHE A 193 -12.91 7.07 9.00
CA PHE A 193 -11.65 7.42 9.64
C PHE A 193 -10.43 7.35 8.71
N GLY A 194 -10.64 7.28 7.39
CA GLY A 194 -9.57 7.36 6.39
C GLY A 194 -8.85 6.04 6.10
N ALA A 195 -9.51 4.90 6.31
CA ALA A 195 -9.02 3.61 5.84
C ALA A 195 -8.93 3.59 4.30
N ASP A 196 -7.85 3.06 3.79
CA ASP A 196 -7.54 2.98 2.37
C ASP A 196 -8.04 1.66 1.77
N PRO A 197 -9.05 1.69 0.87
CA PRO A 197 -9.53 0.49 0.18
C PRO A 197 -8.60 0.01 -0.93
N THR A 198 -7.54 0.76 -1.26
CA THR A 198 -6.59 0.41 -2.32
C THR A 198 -5.39 -0.41 -1.86
N ILE A 199 -5.19 -0.55 -0.53
CA ILE A 199 -4.07 -1.33 0.03
C ILE A 199 -4.16 -2.77 -0.46
N VAL A 200 -3.04 -3.29 -0.96
CA VAL A 200 -2.88 -4.70 -1.30
C VAL A 200 -2.09 -5.41 -0.22
N ASN A 201 -2.48 -6.65 0.09
CA ASN A 201 -1.69 -7.51 0.94
C ASN A 201 -0.54 -8.20 0.17
N GLU A 202 0.28 -9.01 0.85
CA GLU A 202 1.40 -9.74 0.23
C GLU A 202 0.96 -10.74 -0.86
N ARG A 203 -0.33 -11.10 -0.91
CA ARG A 203 -0.91 -11.94 -1.98
C ARG A 203 -1.38 -11.12 -3.18
N GLY A 204 -1.25 -9.79 -3.14
CA GLY A 204 -1.76 -8.88 -4.16
C GLY A 204 -3.28 -8.64 -4.09
N HIS A 205 -3.94 -9.09 -3.02
CA HIS A 205 -5.38 -8.94 -2.86
C HIS A 205 -5.74 -7.63 -2.18
N ARG A 206 -6.79 -6.98 -2.68
CA ARG A 206 -7.41 -5.78 -2.11
C ARG A 206 -8.55 -6.18 -1.17
N PRO A 207 -9.00 -5.31 -0.24
CA PRO A 207 -10.14 -5.60 0.64
C PRO A 207 -11.40 -6.03 -0.13
N VAL A 208 -11.69 -5.38 -1.26
CA VAL A 208 -12.87 -5.68 -2.10
C VAL A 208 -12.92 -7.12 -2.60
N MET A 209 -11.76 -7.78 -2.76
CA MET A 209 -11.69 -9.17 -3.21
C MET A 209 -12.16 -10.17 -2.15
N TYR A 210 -12.16 -9.79 -0.88
CA TYR A 210 -12.68 -10.59 0.23
C TYR A 210 -14.18 -10.38 0.46
N ALA A 211 -14.80 -9.39 -0.21
CA ALA A 211 -16.20 -9.04 0.01
C ALA A 211 -17.14 -10.11 -0.57
N LYS A 212 -17.86 -10.79 0.35
CA LYS A 212 -18.92 -11.74 -0.01
C LYS A 212 -20.20 -11.01 -0.41
N ASP A 213 -20.58 -9.99 0.36
CA ASP A 213 -21.81 -9.23 0.14
C ASP A 213 -21.66 -8.17 -0.94
N SER A 214 -22.69 -8.01 -1.78
CA SER A 214 -22.75 -6.94 -2.79
C SER A 214 -22.68 -5.55 -2.16
N SER A 215 -23.41 -5.34 -1.05
CA SER A 215 -23.41 -4.05 -0.37
C SER A 215 -22.02 -3.60 0.10
N ILE A 216 -21.17 -4.51 0.59
CA ILE A 216 -19.80 -4.15 1.00
C ILE A 216 -18.95 -3.85 -0.23
N ARG A 217 -19.12 -4.61 -1.31
CA ARG A 217 -18.42 -4.38 -2.57
C ARG A 217 -18.73 -3.00 -3.14
N ASP A 218 -19.99 -2.59 -3.14
CA ASP A 218 -20.43 -1.28 -3.64
C ASP A 218 -19.85 -0.14 -2.78
N LEU A 219 -19.83 -0.30 -1.45
CA LEU A 219 -19.23 0.69 -0.54
C LEU A 219 -17.73 0.88 -0.76
N LEU A 220 -17.01 -0.22 -1.01
CA LEU A 220 -15.58 -0.15 -1.30
C LEU A 220 -15.33 0.48 -2.66
N ALA A 221 -16.11 0.13 -3.68
CA ALA A 221 -16.01 0.74 -5.01
C ALA A 221 -16.26 2.26 -4.96
N GLU A 222 -17.27 2.70 -4.21
CA GLU A 222 -17.55 4.13 -4.01
C GLU A 222 -16.38 4.83 -3.29
N ALA A 223 -15.85 4.22 -2.23
CA ALA A 223 -14.71 4.78 -1.50
C ALA A 223 -13.44 4.85 -2.35
N GLU A 224 -13.20 3.87 -3.22
CA GLU A 224 -12.10 3.86 -4.18
C GLU A 224 -12.21 5.00 -5.20
N SER A 225 -13.41 5.23 -5.75
CA SER A 225 -13.65 6.35 -6.68
C SER A 225 -13.40 7.69 -6.00
N LYS A 226 -13.97 7.90 -4.80
CA LYS A 226 -13.77 9.14 -4.03
C LYS A 226 -12.30 9.40 -3.74
N LYS A 227 -11.55 8.36 -3.36
CA LYS A 227 -10.12 8.50 -3.10
C LYS A 227 -9.32 8.83 -4.36
N ALA A 228 -9.65 8.21 -5.49
CA ALA A 228 -9.01 8.54 -6.76
C ALA A 228 -9.26 10.00 -7.17
N GLU A 229 -10.48 10.49 -6.97
CA GLU A 229 -10.85 11.90 -7.19
C GLU A 229 -10.10 12.85 -6.24
N GLU A 230 -10.00 12.52 -4.96
CA GLU A 230 -9.24 13.31 -3.98
C GLU A 230 -7.75 13.39 -4.32
N VAL A 231 -7.13 12.28 -4.74
CA VAL A 231 -5.74 12.25 -5.17
C VAL A 231 -5.57 13.11 -6.43
N ALA A 232 -6.45 12.97 -7.42
CA ALA A 232 -6.41 13.78 -8.63
C ALA A 232 -6.63 15.28 -8.33
N ALA A 233 -7.52 15.61 -7.39
CA ALA A 233 -7.76 16.98 -6.94
C ALA A 233 -6.53 17.57 -6.24
N LYS A 234 -5.91 16.82 -5.32
CA LYS A 234 -4.65 17.22 -4.65
C LYS A 234 -3.51 17.42 -5.66
N GLU A 235 -3.35 16.51 -6.62
CA GLU A 235 -2.37 16.66 -7.70
C GLU A 235 -2.63 17.94 -8.51
N ARG A 236 -3.90 18.25 -8.81
CA ARG A 236 -4.29 19.49 -9.51
C ARG A 236 -4.01 20.74 -8.69
N GLU A 237 -4.31 20.72 -7.38
CA GLU A 237 -3.99 21.83 -6.48
C GLU A 237 -2.48 22.02 -6.34
N GLU A 238 -1.71 20.95 -6.24
CA GLU A 238 -0.25 21.04 -6.16
C GLU A 238 0.35 21.64 -7.44
N ARG A 239 -0.18 21.28 -8.62
CA ARG A 239 0.19 21.90 -9.90
C ARG A 239 -0.15 23.39 -9.93
N ARG A 240 -1.28 23.79 -9.32
CA ARG A 240 -1.68 25.20 -9.19
C ARG A 240 -0.78 25.97 -8.23
N LEU A 241 -0.41 25.38 -7.10
CA LEU A 241 0.43 25.99 -6.06
C LEU A 241 1.91 26.08 -6.48
N GLN A 242 2.42 25.05 -7.15
CA GLN A 242 3.76 25.02 -7.73
C GLN A 242 3.68 25.04 -9.26
N PRO A 243 3.50 26.23 -9.85
CA PRO A 243 3.49 26.38 -11.28
C PRO A 243 4.75 25.80 -11.93
N LEU A 244 4.61 25.29 -13.16
CA LEU A 244 5.69 24.70 -13.95
C LEU A 244 6.98 25.56 -13.96
N GLU A 245 6.87 26.88 -14.10
CA GLU A 245 7.99 27.83 -14.05
C GLU A 245 8.85 27.65 -12.80
N ASN A 246 8.23 27.53 -11.62
CA ASN A 246 8.95 27.37 -10.36
C ASN A 246 9.61 25.99 -10.24
N ARG A 247 9.03 24.95 -10.86
CA ARG A 247 9.64 23.62 -10.92
C ARG A 247 10.86 23.63 -11.84
N LEU A 248 10.74 24.24 -13.02
CA LEU A 248 11.84 24.37 -13.98
C LEU A 248 12.99 25.19 -13.39
N ARG A 249 12.71 26.30 -12.69
CA ARG A 249 13.73 27.14 -12.02
C ARG A 249 14.54 26.43 -10.95
N LYS A 250 14.03 25.36 -10.34
CA LYS A 250 14.79 24.58 -9.35
C LYS A 250 15.92 23.76 -9.98
N VAL A 251 15.78 23.39 -11.24
CA VAL A 251 16.71 22.51 -11.96
C VAL A 251 17.53 23.29 -12.99
N ILE A 252 16.89 24.21 -13.70
CA ILE A 252 17.48 24.99 -14.79
C ILE A 252 17.87 26.35 -14.24
N VAL A 253 19.18 26.59 -14.18
CA VAL A 253 19.74 27.86 -13.74
C VAL A 253 19.81 28.82 -14.92
N GLY A 254 19.09 29.94 -14.85
CA GLY A 254 18.99 30.92 -15.92
C GLY A 254 17.91 30.58 -16.96
N GLN A 255 18.04 31.11 -18.19
CA GLN A 255 17.11 30.87 -19.31
C GLN A 255 15.64 31.26 -19.03
N GLU A 256 15.41 32.30 -18.22
CA GLU A 256 14.09 32.75 -17.77
C GLU A 256 13.09 32.98 -18.90
N ALA A 257 13.53 33.53 -20.03
CA ALA A 257 12.69 33.77 -21.19
C ALA A 257 12.16 32.46 -21.81
N ALA A 258 13.03 31.45 -21.93
CA ALA A 258 12.64 30.13 -22.45
C ALA A 258 11.68 29.44 -21.47
N ILE A 259 12.01 29.44 -20.17
CA ILE A 259 11.17 28.85 -19.11
C ILE A 259 9.77 29.47 -19.12
N ARG A 260 9.67 30.81 -19.17
CA ARG A 260 8.39 31.52 -19.19
C ARG A 260 7.58 31.22 -20.44
N THR A 261 8.21 31.20 -21.61
CA THR A 261 7.53 30.96 -22.89
C THR A 261 6.94 29.56 -22.95
N VAL A 262 7.75 28.55 -22.62
CA VAL A 262 7.34 27.15 -22.61
C VAL A 262 6.25 26.92 -21.56
N SER A 263 6.42 27.48 -20.36
CA SER A 263 5.42 27.33 -19.30
C SER A 263 4.09 27.99 -19.65
N ALA A 264 4.11 29.16 -20.30
CA ALA A 264 2.89 29.84 -20.73
C ALA A 264 2.14 29.08 -21.83
N ALA A 265 2.86 28.43 -22.74
CA ALA A 265 2.26 27.58 -23.78
C ALA A 265 1.67 26.30 -23.20
N ILE A 266 2.35 25.64 -22.26
CA ILE A 266 1.83 24.44 -21.58
C ILE A 266 0.59 24.76 -20.74
N ARG A 267 0.60 25.87 -20.00
CA ARG A 267 -0.59 26.32 -19.25
C ARG A 267 -1.80 26.56 -20.15
N ARG A 268 -1.57 27.14 -21.34
CA ARG A 268 -2.63 27.31 -22.34
C ARG A 268 -3.18 25.95 -22.79
N LYS A 269 -2.32 24.97 -23.05
CA LYS A 269 -2.73 23.60 -23.38
C LYS A 269 -3.55 22.95 -22.27
N GLU A 270 -3.12 23.03 -21.01
CA GLU A 270 -3.84 22.45 -19.87
C GLU A 270 -5.22 23.09 -19.65
N ASN A 271 -5.40 24.37 -20.01
CA ASN A 271 -6.67 25.08 -19.95
C ASN A 271 -7.54 24.89 -21.20
N GLY A 272 -7.10 24.09 -22.19
CA GLY A 272 -7.82 23.92 -23.45
C GLY A 272 -7.78 25.13 -24.37
N TRP A 273 -6.83 26.06 -24.18
CA TRP A 273 -6.63 27.25 -25.02
C TRP A 273 -5.52 27.02 -26.03
N TYR A 274 -5.63 25.95 -26.81
CA TYR A 274 -4.71 25.62 -27.88
C TYR A 274 -5.50 25.01 -29.04
N ASP A 275 -4.90 25.02 -30.22
CA ASP A 275 -5.46 24.37 -31.39
C ASP A 275 -5.20 22.86 -31.29
N GLU A 276 -6.25 22.04 -31.32
CA GLU A 276 -6.12 20.59 -31.26
C GLU A 276 -5.52 20.00 -32.54
N ASP A 277 -5.66 20.71 -33.67
CA ASP A 277 -5.17 20.28 -34.98
C ASP A 277 -3.65 20.54 -35.16
N HIS A 278 -3.05 21.38 -34.30
CA HIS A 278 -1.63 21.77 -34.41
C HIS A 278 -0.86 21.49 -33.11
N PRO A 279 0.31 20.82 -33.19
CA PRO A 279 1.08 20.50 -32.00
C PRO A 279 1.78 21.74 -31.45
N LEU A 280 2.04 21.76 -30.14
CA LEU A 280 2.93 22.78 -29.56
C LEU A 280 4.38 22.49 -29.96
N VAL A 281 4.94 23.32 -30.85
CA VAL A 281 6.31 23.20 -31.32
C VAL A 281 7.18 24.32 -30.73
N PHE A 282 8.39 23.97 -30.29
CA PHE A 282 9.39 24.92 -29.81
C PHE A 282 10.73 24.68 -30.53
N LEU A 283 11.39 25.76 -30.94
CA LEU A 283 12.76 25.72 -31.46
C LEU A 283 13.73 26.33 -30.46
N PHE A 284 14.67 25.54 -29.95
CA PHE A 284 15.66 25.99 -28.98
C PHE A 284 17.04 26.22 -29.64
N LEU A 285 17.48 27.47 -29.67
CA LEU A 285 18.78 27.87 -30.23
C LEU A 285 19.80 28.13 -29.11
N GLY A 286 21.08 27.88 -29.38
CA GLY A 286 22.19 28.07 -28.43
C GLY A 286 23.22 26.94 -28.45
N SER A 287 24.35 27.13 -27.74
CA SER A 287 25.46 26.16 -27.69
C SER A 287 25.07 24.86 -26.97
N SER A 288 25.87 23.80 -27.19
CA SER A 288 25.70 22.56 -26.44
C SER A 288 25.92 22.76 -24.93
N GLY A 289 25.22 21.98 -24.11
CA GLY A 289 25.37 21.99 -22.64
C GLY A 289 24.59 23.06 -21.87
N ILE A 290 23.88 23.98 -22.54
CA ILE A 290 23.11 25.06 -21.87
C ILE A 290 21.76 24.62 -21.27
N GLY A 291 21.37 23.36 -21.43
CA GLY A 291 20.17 22.79 -20.82
C GLY A 291 18.92 22.68 -21.72
N LYS A 292 19.05 22.75 -23.05
CA LYS A 292 17.90 22.55 -23.98
C LYS A 292 17.22 21.21 -23.79
N THR A 293 18.01 20.13 -23.82
CA THR A 293 17.57 18.74 -23.61
C THR A 293 16.98 18.57 -22.22
N GLU A 294 17.57 19.22 -21.22
CA GLU A 294 17.11 19.14 -19.84
C GLU A 294 15.74 19.81 -19.67
N LEU A 295 15.51 20.96 -20.31
CA LEU A 295 14.21 21.61 -20.31
C LEU A 295 13.11 20.72 -20.89
N ALA A 296 13.38 20.04 -22.01
CA ALA A 296 12.42 19.09 -22.60
C ALA A 296 12.13 17.90 -21.67
N LYS A 297 13.16 17.34 -21.01
CA LYS A 297 12.99 16.26 -20.02
C LYS A 297 12.15 16.69 -18.83
N GLN A 298 12.40 17.89 -18.28
CA GLN A 298 11.66 18.40 -17.12
C GLN A 298 10.20 18.70 -17.48
N VAL A 299 9.93 19.18 -18.70
CA VAL A 299 8.57 19.34 -19.23
C VAL A 299 7.86 17.99 -19.37
N ALA A 300 8.53 16.97 -19.90
CA ALA A 300 7.96 15.62 -20.01
C ALA A 300 7.62 15.03 -18.64
N ALA A 301 8.50 15.21 -17.65
CA ALA A 301 8.28 14.80 -16.26
C ALA A 301 7.15 15.53 -15.57
N TYR A 302 6.83 16.76 -16.01
CA TYR A 302 5.68 17.51 -15.50
C TYR A 302 4.37 16.99 -16.08
N LEU A 303 4.34 16.70 -17.39
CA LEU A 303 3.14 16.28 -18.10
C LEU A 303 2.78 14.81 -17.84
N HIS A 304 3.78 13.95 -17.67
CA HIS A 304 3.61 12.49 -17.57
C HIS A 304 4.14 11.94 -16.26
N LYS A 305 3.38 11.04 -15.63
CA LYS A 305 3.83 10.32 -14.42
C LYS A 305 4.99 9.37 -14.72
N ASP A 306 4.99 8.77 -15.91
CA ASP A 306 6.06 7.88 -16.39
C ASP A 306 6.87 8.59 -17.49
N ILE A 307 8.04 9.13 -17.11
CA ILE A 307 8.93 9.85 -18.02
C ILE A 307 9.36 8.97 -19.20
N LYS A 308 9.55 7.66 -18.99
CA LYS A 308 10.06 6.77 -20.04
C LYS A 308 9.08 6.63 -21.21
N LYS A 309 7.78 6.75 -20.92
CA LYS A 309 6.72 6.73 -21.93
C LYS A 309 6.41 8.12 -22.48
N GLY A 310 6.54 9.14 -21.64
CA GLY A 310 6.19 10.52 -21.97
C GLY A 310 7.29 11.35 -22.64
N PHE A 311 8.53 10.87 -22.69
CA PHE A 311 9.66 11.56 -23.31
C PHE A 311 10.26 10.72 -24.44
N ILE A 312 10.14 11.19 -25.68
CA ILE A 312 10.71 10.56 -26.86
C ILE A 312 11.89 11.42 -27.31
N ARG A 313 13.10 10.88 -27.29
CA ARG A 313 14.29 11.54 -27.83
C ARG A 313 14.66 10.89 -29.15
N ILE A 314 14.82 11.70 -30.18
CA ILE A 314 15.29 11.26 -31.49
C ILE A 314 16.54 12.06 -31.83
N ASP A 315 17.65 11.35 -32.02
CA ASP A 315 18.92 11.95 -32.43
C ASP A 315 18.89 12.13 -33.95
N MET A 316 18.90 13.40 -34.40
CA MET A 316 18.83 13.70 -35.83
C MET A 316 20.14 13.43 -36.57
N SER A 317 21.24 13.18 -35.84
CA SER A 317 22.50 12.73 -36.44
C SER A 317 22.38 11.34 -37.09
N GLU A 318 21.42 10.51 -36.68
CA GLU A 318 21.14 9.19 -37.26
C GLU A 318 20.35 9.26 -38.59
N TYR A 319 20.03 10.47 -39.05
CA TYR A 319 19.17 10.72 -40.22
C TYR A 319 19.86 11.65 -41.24
N GLN A 320 21.16 11.47 -41.42
CA GLN A 320 21.96 12.27 -42.35
C GLN A 320 21.75 11.83 -43.80
N GLU A 321 21.43 10.55 -44.01
CA GLU A 321 21.29 9.99 -45.35
C GLU A 321 19.83 9.83 -45.79
N LYS A 322 19.59 9.96 -47.10
CA LYS A 322 18.24 9.91 -47.67
C LYS A 322 17.49 8.60 -47.39
N HIS A 323 18.19 7.48 -47.31
CA HIS A 323 17.57 6.19 -47.06
C HIS A 323 17.23 5.96 -45.57
N GLU A 324 17.76 6.77 -44.67
CA GLU A 324 17.45 6.73 -43.23
C GLU A 324 16.14 7.46 -42.92
N VAL A 325 15.71 8.39 -43.78
CA VAL A 325 14.43 9.12 -43.67
C VAL A 325 13.24 8.17 -43.59
N SER A 326 13.27 7.05 -44.33
CA SER A 326 12.22 6.03 -44.28
C SER A 326 12.12 5.36 -42.91
N LYS A 327 13.20 5.30 -42.11
CA LYS A 327 13.16 4.76 -40.74
C LYS A 327 12.47 5.72 -39.76
N PHE A 328 12.46 7.02 -40.07
CA PHE A 328 11.91 8.06 -39.21
C PHE A 328 10.37 8.01 -39.16
N ILE A 329 9.72 8.00 -40.32
CA ILE A 329 8.24 8.05 -40.47
C ILE A 329 7.65 6.71 -40.89
N GLY A 330 8.39 5.95 -41.69
CA GLY A 330 7.99 4.66 -42.26
C GLY A 330 8.28 4.60 -43.76
N SER A 331 8.49 3.38 -44.27
CA SER A 331 8.59 3.15 -45.72
C SER A 331 7.23 3.44 -46.39
N PRO A 332 7.18 3.96 -47.63
CA PRO A 332 5.92 4.13 -48.38
C PRO A 332 5.25 2.80 -48.75
N PRO A 333 3.94 2.78 -49.06
CA PRO A 333 3.20 1.56 -49.36
C PRO A 333 3.81 0.82 -50.56
N GLY A 334 4.02 -0.49 -50.39
CA GLY A 334 4.69 -1.35 -51.38
C GLY A 334 6.18 -1.59 -51.14
N TYR A 335 6.78 -0.98 -50.11
CA TYR A 335 8.17 -1.24 -49.69
C TYR A 335 8.23 -2.09 -48.42
N VAL A 336 9.32 -2.85 -48.27
CA VAL A 336 9.56 -3.67 -47.06
C VAL A 336 9.60 -2.75 -45.82
N GLY A 337 8.86 -3.12 -44.77
CA GLY A 337 8.75 -2.35 -43.53
C GLY A 337 7.64 -1.29 -43.49
N HIS A 338 6.78 -1.20 -44.51
CA HIS A 338 5.61 -0.29 -44.48
C HIS A 338 4.67 -0.57 -43.29
N GLU A 339 4.38 -1.84 -42.98
CA GLU A 339 3.47 -2.20 -41.87
C GLU A 339 4.10 -1.99 -40.49
N GLU A 340 5.43 -1.88 -40.39
CA GLU A 340 6.12 -1.71 -39.10
C GLU A 340 6.08 -0.25 -38.62
N GLY A 341 5.88 0.72 -39.52
CA GLY A 341 5.92 2.15 -39.20
C GLY A 341 7.30 2.68 -38.78
N GLY A 342 7.48 3.99 -38.90
CA GLY A 342 8.69 4.69 -38.47
C GLY A 342 8.88 4.71 -36.95
N GLN A 343 10.10 5.09 -36.53
CA GLN A 343 10.44 5.24 -35.11
C GLN A 343 9.53 6.26 -34.42
N LEU A 344 9.26 7.40 -35.06
CA LEU A 344 8.42 8.45 -34.50
C LEU A 344 6.94 8.02 -34.43
N THR A 345 6.42 7.44 -35.51
CA THR A 345 5.00 7.05 -35.60
C THR A 345 4.66 5.93 -34.62
N ARG A 346 5.53 4.94 -34.44
CA ARG A 346 5.37 3.91 -33.39
C ARG A 346 5.39 4.48 -31.97
N ALA A 347 6.34 5.40 -31.70
CA ALA A 347 6.46 5.99 -30.37
C ALA A 347 5.23 6.85 -30.03
N LEU A 348 4.71 7.61 -30.99
CA LEU A 348 3.49 8.40 -30.84
C LEU A 348 2.22 7.54 -30.77
N ALA A 349 2.18 6.39 -31.46
CA ALA A 349 1.07 5.44 -31.32
C ALA A 349 0.96 4.89 -29.89
N ALA A 350 2.09 4.68 -29.20
CA ALA A 350 2.11 4.24 -27.81
C ALA A 350 1.70 5.36 -26.83
N CYS A 351 2.09 6.61 -27.10
CA CYS A 351 1.77 7.78 -26.27
C CYS A 351 1.54 9.04 -27.13
N PRO A 352 0.29 9.32 -27.52
CA PRO A 352 -0.03 10.46 -28.41
C PRO A 352 0.32 11.82 -27.82
N ASN A 353 0.30 11.95 -26.49
CA ASN A 353 0.58 13.20 -25.78
C ASN A 353 2.04 13.33 -25.32
N ALA A 354 2.96 12.52 -25.86
CA ALA A 354 4.37 12.55 -25.50
C ALA A 354 5.06 13.87 -25.88
N VAL A 355 6.12 14.21 -25.15
CA VAL A 355 7.06 15.28 -25.49
C VAL A 355 8.14 14.68 -26.37
N VAL A 356 8.20 15.12 -27.63
CA VAL A 356 9.21 14.69 -28.59
C VAL A 356 10.35 15.72 -28.63
N LEU A 357 11.58 15.26 -28.42
CA LEU A 357 12.79 16.04 -28.58
C LEU A 357 13.55 15.57 -29.82
N PHE A 358 13.67 16.47 -30.79
CA PHE A 358 14.61 16.32 -31.91
C PHE A 358 15.94 16.97 -31.51
N ASP A 359 16.97 16.15 -31.30
CA ASP A 359 18.29 16.62 -30.92
C ASP A 359 19.15 16.83 -32.17
N GLU A 360 19.98 17.88 -32.18
CA GLU A 360 20.89 18.21 -33.29
C GLU A 360 20.23 18.29 -34.69
N THR A 361 19.03 18.91 -34.76
CA THR A 361 18.23 19.04 -36.00
C THR A 361 18.98 19.61 -37.19
N GLU A 362 20.01 20.41 -36.96
CA GLU A 362 20.87 20.98 -38.00
C GLU A 362 21.71 19.94 -38.78
N LYS A 363 21.88 18.73 -38.22
CA LYS A 363 22.61 17.63 -38.87
C LYS A 363 21.70 16.73 -39.71
N ALA A 364 20.38 16.89 -39.63
CA ALA A 364 19.44 16.03 -40.35
C ALA A 364 19.47 16.29 -41.86
N HIS A 365 19.12 15.28 -42.65
CA HIS A 365 18.88 15.45 -44.09
C HIS A 365 17.68 16.40 -44.35
N PRO A 366 17.73 17.27 -45.38
CA PRO A 366 16.64 18.21 -45.69
C PRO A 366 15.26 17.56 -45.89
N ASP A 367 15.21 16.34 -46.42
CA ASP A 367 13.95 15.58 -46.59
C ASP A 367 13.28 15.26 -45.24
N VAL A 368 14.05 15.07 -44.15
CA VAL A 368 13.50 14.89 -42.78
C VAL A 368 12.82 16.16 -42.31
N LEU A 369 13.48 17.32 -42.51
CA LEU A 369 12.93 18.62 -42.14
C LEU A 369 11.65 18.92 -42.91
N THR A 370 11.61 18.57 -44.19
CA THR A 370 10.41 18.72 -45.03
C THR A 370 9.24 17.89 -44.48
N ALA A 371 9.53 16.66 -44.05
CA ALA A 371 8.51 15.80 -43.46
C ALA A 371 8.06 16.27 -42.06
N LEU A 372 8.95 16.87 -41.28
CA LEU A 372 8.60 17.51 -40.01
C LEU A 372 7.68 18.72 -40.19
N LEU A 373 7.92 19.55 -41.23
CA LEU A 373 7.03 20.67 -41.56
C LEU A 373 5.61 20.17 -41.86
N GLN A 374 5.49 19.10 -42.65
CA GLN A 374 4.19 18.46 -42.91
C GLN A 374 3.53 17.96 -41.62
N LEU A 375 4.30 17.38 -40.70
CA LEU A 375 3.78 16.91 -39.42
C LEU A 375 3.30 18.06 -38.51
N PHE A 376 3.94 19.22 -38.59
CA PHE A 376 3.57 20.40 -37.81
C PHE A 376 2.35 21.13 -38.39
N ASP A 377 2.18 21.10 -39.72
CA ASP A 377 1.07 21.75 -40.44
C ASP A 377 -0.17 20.85 -40.59
N GLU A 378 0.00 19.53 -40.68
CA GLU A 378 -1.09 18.57 -40.95
C GLU A 378 -1.05 17.37 -39.99
N ILE A 379 -1.57 17.48 -38.75
CA ILE A 379 -1.92 16.28 -37.95
C ILE A 379 -3.20 15.62 -38.51
N ARG A 380 -3.20 15.28 -39.81
CA ARG A 380 -4.19 14.38 -40.43
C ARG A 380 -3.53 13.20 -41.15
N CYS A 381 -2.26 13.29 -41.51
CA CYS A 381 -1.63 12.33 -42.42
C CYS A 381 -0.90 11.17 -41.69
N ALA A 382 -1.62 10.38 -40.89
CA ALA A 382 -1.20 9.02 -40.47
C ALA A 382 -2.30 8.18 -39.80
N ALA A 383 -3.51 8.71 -39.59
CA ALA A 383 -4.63 7.97 -39.02
C ALA A 383 -5.63 7.46 -40.08
N SER A 384 -5.22 7.36 -41.35
CA SER A 384 -5.97 6.70 -42.40
C SER A 384 -5.72 5.18 -42.37
N TYR A 385 -6.07 4.54 -41.26
CA TYR A 385 -6.47 3.12 -41.20
C TYR A 385 -7.16 2.88 -39.84
N ARG A 386 -8.41 3.34 -39.72
CA ARG A 386 -9.39 2.67 -38.86
C ARG A 386 -10.01 1.58 -39.74
N PRO A 387 -9.66 0.30 -39.62
CA PRO A 387 -10.60 -0.73 -40.01
C PRO A 387 -11.77 -0.68 -39.01
N ASP A 388 -12.97 -0.86 -39.52
CA ASP A 388 -14.23 -0.72 -38.80
C ASP A 388 -14.27 -1.43 -37.43
N GLN A 389 -15.05 -0.82 -36.52
CA GLN A 389 -15.60 -1.28 -35.22
C GLN A 389 -14.97 -0.72 -33.95
#